data_AF-A0A9P5TF29-F1
#
_entry.id   AF-A0A9P5TF29-F1
#
_cell.length_a   1.000
_cell.length_b   1.000
_cell.length_c   1.000
_cell.angle_alpha   90.00
_cell.angle_beta   90.00
_cell.angle_gamma   90.00
#
_symmetry.space_group_name_H-M   'P 1'
#
loop_
_entity.id
_entity.type
_entity.pdbx_description
1 polymer ?
#
loop_
_entity_poly.entity_id
_entity_poly.type
_entity_poly.pdbx_seq_one_letter_code
_entity_poly.pdbx_strand_id
1 'polypeptide(L)'
;MDIDYDDVTMAIIDGLVMTPTHCAYDGCTQDLQNARGGAFCAEHERSYGDKCRIRDCRGTKVANTQACQRHQPEWRKYKLDHSRSTLSGVRRMLQRPEELNAWQPGLRQNFQPHDNNENAEIPRKNYFGPGKFYCVETITKPCGVVVAWTKFDKSESPTKILNWLGSVYPTEESRPNYLCIDKGCQVLRTSIMNGTWDLWKRTSRITVDSYHYLNHCTSDYLCHKYCNPAPMNGSAPNLVITDVDKNGDEYLKCAFNTQACEQLNAWLGGFDSIVKRMKSGNFNWFLHSMLFYHTNQVIQKQEQKTKIQQIVGNDDDEGEEDEEMTPVGHWDDDD
;
A
#
# COMPACT_ATOMS: atom_id res chain seq x y z
N MET A 1 21.10 32.73 -16.16
CA MET A 1 21.66 32.41 -14.83
C MET A 1 21.51 30.92 -14.71
N ASP A 2 22.63 30.20 -14.79
CA ASP A 2 22.61 28.78 -14.50
C ASP A 2 22.26 28.65 -13.02
N ILE A 3 21.00 28.28 -12.77
CA ILE A 3 20.57 27.86 -11.44
C ILE A 3 21.26 26.52 -11.25
N ASP A 4 22.25 26.49 -10.37
CA ASP A 4 22.95 25.28 -9.98
C ASP A 4 21.92 24.38 -9.27
N TYR A 5 21.30 23.48 -10.02
CA TYR A 5 20.30 22.56 -9.51
C TYR A 5 21.05 21.37 -8.89
N ASP A 6 21.17 21.37 -7.57
CA ASP A 6 21.61 20.17 -6.86
C ASP A 6 20.60 19.03 -7.10
N ASP A 7 21.12 17.88 -7.52
CA ASP A 7 20.32 16.65 -7.68
C ASP A 7 19.58 16.32 -6.38
N VAL A 8 18.30 15.95 -6.50
CA VAL A 8 17.47 15.56 -5.35
C VAL A 8 17.00 14.13 -5.45
N THR A 9 16.82 13.53 -4.29
CA THR A 9 16.27 12.20 -4.12
C THR A 9 14.86 12.24 -3.56
N MET A 10 13.99 11.38 -4.08
CA MET A 10 12.64 11.18 -3.58
C MET A 10 12.40 9.72 -3.21
N ALA A 11 11.65 9.49 -2.15
CA ALA A 11 11.05 8.21 -1.83
C ALA A 11 9.53 8.38 -1.74
N ILE A 12 8.80 7.45 -2.34
CA ILE A 12 7.35 7.41 -2.37
C ILE A 12 6.93 6.28 -1.46
N ILE A 13 5.92 6.50 -0.63
CA ILE A 13 5.41 5.55 0.34
C ILE A 13 3.90 5.43 0.16
N ASP A 14 3.43 4.19 0.08
CA ASP A 14 2.00 3.89 0.03
C ASP A 14 1.72 2.46 0.52
N GLY A 15 0.48 2.23 0.91
CA GLY A 15 -0.03 1.00 1.47
C GLY A 15 -0.94 0.22 0.52
N LEU A 16 -0.88 -1.11 0.61
CA LEU A 16 -1.79 -2.04 -0.06
C LEU A 16 -2.43 -3.01 0.94
N VAL A 17 -3.73 -3.21 0.81
CA VAL A 17 -4.47 -4.17 1.63
C VAL A 17 -4.44 -5.58 1.02
N MET A 18 -3.51 -6.43 1.47
CA MET A 18 -3.43 -7.86 1.08
C MET A 18 -3.92 -8.84 2.17
N THR A 19 -4.18 -8.36 3.38
CA THR A 19 -4.77 -9.09 4.53
C THR A 19 -4.19 -10.47 4.90
N PRO A 20 -2.86 -10.68 4.96
CA PRO A 20 -2.32 -11.90 5.57
C PRO A 20 -2.77 -12.01 7.04
N THR A 21 -2.86 -13.25 7.53
CA THR A 21 -3.33 -13.53 8.90
C THR A 21 -2.18 -13.75 9.88
N HIS A 22 -2.40 -13.35 11.13
CA HIS A 22 -1.48 -13.56 12.26
C HIS A 22 -2.26 -13.95 13.52
N CYS A 23 -1.54 -14.22 14.61
CA CYS A 23 -2.14 -14.52 15.91
C CYS A 23 -3.19 -13.48 16.32
N ALA A 24 -4.33 -13.95 16.84
CA ALA A 24 -5.41 -13.11 17.32
C ALA A 24 -5.13 -12.45 18.68
N TYR A 25 -4.14 -12.95 19.41
CA TYR A 25 -3.80 -12.41 20.72
C TYR A 25 -3.24 -10.99 20.59
N ASP A 26 -3.58 -10.13 21.55
CA ASP A 26 -3.22 -8.72 21.50
C ASP A 26 -1.71 -8.50 21.42
N GLY A 27 -1.29 -7.66 20.46
CA GLY A 27 0.12 -7.35 20.24
C GLY A 27 0.94 -8.50 19.62
N CYS A 28 0.32 -9.64 19.30
CA CYS A 28 1.03 -10.78 18.74
C CYS A 28 0.93 -10.83 17.21
N THR A 29 2.06 -10.63 16.52
CA THR A 29 2.15 -10.70 15.05
C THR A 29 2.74 -12.03 14.54
N GLN A 30 2.99 -13.00 15.45
CA GLN A 30 3.48 -14.33 15.09
C GLN A 30 2.51 -15.11 14.20
N ASP A 31 3.09 -16.04 13.43
CA ASP A 31 2.38 -16.95 12.54
C ASP A 31 1.42 -17.87 13.29
N LEU A 32 0.26 -18.12 12.66
CA LEU A 32 -0.73 -19.06 13.17
C LEU A 32 -0.17 -20.49 13.18
N GLN A 33 -0.42 -21.23 14.26
CA GLN A 33 -0.11 -22.66 14.32
C GLN A 33 -0.89 -23.42 13.23
N ASN A 34 -2.17 -23.09 13.08
CA ASN A 34 -3.04 -23.61 12.03
C ASN A 34 -3.64 -22.45 11.20
N ALA A 35 -3.13 -22.26 9.98
CA ALA A 35 -3.69 -21.25 9.07
C ALA A 35 -5.04 -21.66 8.43
N ARG A 36 -5.45 -22.93 8.56
CA ARG A 36 -6.76 -23.42 8.10
C ARG A 36 -7.80 -23.31 9.21
N GLY A 37 -8.07 -22.07 9.64
CA GLY A 37 -9.12 -21.75 10.62
C GLY A 37 -8.69 -21.75 12.09
N GLY A 38 -7.37 -21.79 12.37
CA GLY A 38 -6.85 -21.44 13.69
C GLY A 38 -6.85 -19.93 13.92
N ALA A 39 -6.70 -19.53 15.19
CA ALA A 39 -6.67 -18.12 15.59
C ALA A 39 -5.39 -17.74 16.34
N PHE A 40 -4.65 -18.70 16.90
CA PHE A 40 -3.45 -18.43 17.68
C PHE A 40 -2.19 -19.01 17.05
N CYS A 41 -1.05 -18.42 17.41
CA CYS A 41 0.27 -19.01 17.21
C CYS A 41 0.50 -20.17 18.19
N ALA A 42 1.60 -20.92 18.01
CA ALA A 42 1.88 -22.11 18.81
C ALA A 42 2.01 -21.82 20.32
N GLU A 43 2.57 -20.66 20.67
CA GLU A 43 2.70 -20.21 22.06
C GLU A 43 1.33 -19.90 22.68
N HIS A 44 0.50 -19.12 21.98
CA HIS A 44 -0.81 -18.73 22.46
C HIS A 44 -1.82 -19.89 22.46
N GLU A 45 -1.70 -20.86 21.55
CA GLU A 45 -2.47 -22.12 21.66
C GLU A 45 -2.10 -22.89 22.94
N ARG A 46 -0.80 -22.92 23.31
CA ARG A 46 -0.34 -23.60 24.54
C ARG A 46 -0.79 -22.87 25.80
N SER A 47 -0.69 -21.54 25.83
CA SER A 47 -1.02 -20.74 27.03
C SER A 47 -2.52 -20.58 27.27
N TYR A 48 -3.33 -20.55 26.20
CA TYR A 48 -4.80 -20.59 26.31
C TYR A 48 -5.33 -22.00 26.55
N GLY A 49 -4.77 -23.02 25.89
CA GLY A 49 -5.19 -24.41 26.05
C GLY A 49 -6.69 -24.63 25.84
N ASP A 50 -7.38 -25.03 26.91
CA ASP A 50 -8.80 -25.31 26.96
C ASP A 50 -9.65 -24.11 27.42
N LYS A 51 -9.08 -22.93 27.63
CA LYS A 51 -9.83 -21.73 28.02
C LYS A 51 -10.74 -21.24 26.90
N CYS A 52 -11.87 -20.66 27.29
CA CYS A 52 -12.77 -19.93 26.42
C CYS A 52 -12.03 -18.78 25.73
N ARG A 53 -12.26 -18.62 24.43
CA ARG A 53 -11.61 -17.56 23.62
C ARG A 53 -12.34 -16.21 23.67
N ILE A 54 -13.30 -16.03 24.58
CA ILE A 54 -13.85 -14.71 24.91
C ILE A 54 -12.86 -13.99 25.83
N ARG A 55 -12.64 -12.69 25.60
CA ARG A 55 -11.75 -11.90 26.47
C ARG A 55 -12.21 -11.96 27.91
N ASP A 56 -11.24 -12.04 28.82
CA ASP A 56 -11.45 -12.07 30.28
C ASP A 56 -12.29 -13.26 30.80
N CYS A 57 -12.60 -14.24 29.95
CA CYS A 57 -13.32 -15.43 30.33
C CYS A 57 -12.36 -16.56 30.75
N ARG A 58 -12.57 -17.09 31.96
CA ARG A 58 -11.78 -18.20 32.51
C ARG A 58 -12.46 -19.56 32.39
N GLY A 59 -13.64 -19.63 31.79
CA GLY A 59 -14.37 -20.87 31.63
C GLY A 59 -13.67 -21.82 30.65
N THR A 60 -13.80 -23.12 30.85
CA THR A 60 -13.28 -24.14 29.93
C THR A 60 -14.19 -24.24 28.70
N LYS A 61 -13.58 -24.31 27.51
CA LYS A 61 -14.29 -24.47 26.23
C LYS A 61 -14.96 -25.83 26.16
N VAL A 62 -16.11 -25.88 25.51
CA VAL A 62 -16.77 -27.15 25.21
C VAL A 62 -15.95 -27.88 24.14
N ALA A 63 -15.93 -29.21 24.19
CA ALA A 63 -15.25 -30.01 23.18
C ALA A 63 -15.69 -29.59 21.75
N ASN A 64 -14.72 -29.48 20.84
CA ASN A 64 -14.92 -29.02 19.45
C ASN A 64 -15.47 -27.59 19.28
N THR A 65 -15.43 -26.75 20.32
CA THR A 65 -15.76 -25.31 20.22
C THR A 65 -14.60 -24.44 20.71
N GLN A 66 -14.73 -23.12 20.49
CA GLN A 66 -13.79 -22.13 21.02
C GLN A 66 -14.35 -21.36 22.24
N ALA A 67 -15.50 -21.78 22.76
CA ALA A 67 -16.22 -21.07 23.81
C ALA A 67 -16.72 -21.99 24.92
N CYS A 68 -16.77 -21.51 26.15
CA CYS A 68 -17.38 -22.23 27.27
C CYS A 68 -18.91 -22.30 27.12
N GLN A 69 -19.58 -23.07 27.98
CA GLN A 69 -21.04 -23.27 27.91
C GLN A 69 -21.83 -21.95 27.87
N ARG A 70 -21.45 -20.97 28.70
CA ARG A 70 -22.07 -19.63 28.74
C ARG A 70 -21.92 -18.85 27.42
N HIS A 71 -20.83 -19.06 26.68
CA HIS A 71 -20.49 -18.28 25.48
C HIS A 71 -20.72 -19.05 24.16
N GLN A 72 -21.49 -20.14 24.22
CA GLN A 72 -21.93 -20.87 23.02
C GLN A 72 -22.78 -20.02 22.06
N PRO A 73 -23.64 -19.07 22.51
CA PRO A 73 -24.35 -18.18 21.59
C PRO A 73 -23.39 -17.36 20.70
N GLU A 74 -22.33 -16.79 21.26
CA GLU A 74 -21.34 -15.99 20.56
C GLU A 74 -20.53 -16.83 19.56
N TRP A 75 -20.16 -18.06 19.95
CA TRP A 75 -19.50 -19.01 19.06
C TRP A 75 -20.39 -19.43 17.89
N ARG A 76 -21.66 -19.73 18.14
CA ARG A 76 -22.64 -20.07 17.09
C ARG A 76 -22.85 -18.92 16.12
N LYS A 77 -23.00 -17.69 16.63
CA LYS A 77 -23.08 -16.49 15.80
C LYS A 77 -21.84 -16.33 14.92
N TYR A 78 -20.65 -16.43 15.51
CA TYR A 78 -19.39 -16.36 14.76
C TYR A 78 -19.34 -17.40 13.63
N LYS A 79 -19.73 -18.65 13.92
CA LYS A 79 -19.77 -19.73 12.92
C LYS A 79 -20.77 -19.46 11.80
N LEU A 80 -21.94 -18.89 12.11
CA LEU A 80 -22.95 -18.51 11.12
C LEU A 80 -22.41 -17.44 10.16
N ASP A 81 -21.83 -16.37 10.73
CA ASP A 81 -21.30 -15.22 9.99
C ASP A 81 -20.11 -15.62 9.08
N HIS A 82 -19.37 -16.65 9.49
CA HIS A 82 -18.17 -17.13 8.79
C HIS A 82 -18.38 -18.48 8.06
N SER A 83 -19.64 -18.92 7.90
CA SER A 83 -19.97 -20.10 7.11
C SER A 83 -19.97 -19.79 5.61
N ARG A 84 -19.51 -20.74 4.79
CA ARG A 84 -19.43 -20.59 3.32
C ARG A 84 -20.79 -20.32 2.64
N SER A 85 -21.89 -20.70 3.29
CA SER A 85 -23.26 -20.49 2.80
C SER A 85 -23.68 -19.01 2.84
N THR A 86 -23.25 -18.25 3.84
CA THR A 86 -23.65 -16.85 4.01
C THR A 86 -22.84 -15.92 3.09
N LEU A 87 -21.55 -16.18 2.91
CA LEU A 87 -20.67 -15.36 2.05
C LEU A 87 -20.97 -15.53 0.55
N SER A 88 -21.34 -16.74 0.12
CA SER A 88 -21.74 -17.01 -1.27
C SER A 88 -23.08 -16.36 -1.62
N GLY A 89 -24.03 -16.37 -0.67
CA GLY A 89 -25.35 -15.74 -0.83
C GLY A 89 -25.27 -14.21 -0.92
N VAL A 90 -24.45 -13.57 -0.09
CA VAL A 90 -24.25 -12.11 -0.11
C VAL A 90 -23.50 -11.64 -1.37
N ARG A 91 -22.48 -12.38 -1.83
CA ARG A 91 -21.80 -12.08 -3.11
C ARG A 91 -22.72 -12.26 -4.32
N ARG A 92 -23.56 -13.30 -4.33
CA ARG A 92 -24.51 -13.59 -5.41
C ARG A 92 -25.68 -12.61 -5.43
N MET A 93 -26.12 -12.08 -4.28
CA MET A 93 -27.15 -11.03 -4.22
C MET A 93 -26.66 -9.67 -4.73
N LEU A 94 -25.36 -9.38 -4.64
CA LEU A 94 -24.76 -8.12 -5.11
C LEU A 94 -24.30 -8.18 -6.58
N GLN A 95 -24.35 -9.35 -7.24
CA GLN A 95 -24.03 -9.52 -8.65
C GLN A 95 -25.28 -10.06 -9.38
N ARG A 96 -26.12 -9.15 -9.88
CA ARG A 96 -27.14 -9.49 -10.88
C ARG A 96 -26.49 -9.46 -12.27
N PRO A 97 -26.48 -10.56 -13.04
CA PRO A 97 -25.70 -10.67 -14.28
C PRO A 97 -26.14 -9.75 -15.43
N GLU A 98 -27.34 -9.17 -15.39
CA GLU A 98 -27.94 -8.48 -16.55
C GLU A 98 -28.26 -6.99 -16.33
N GLU A 99 -27.92 -6.41 -15.17
CA GLU A 99 -28.07 -4.96 -14.96
C GLU A 99 -26.75 -4.22 -15.28
N LEU A 100 -26.54 -3.92 -16.57
CA LEU A 100 -25.57 -2.93 -17.02
C LEU A 100 -26.06 -1.53 -16.62
N ASN A 101 -25.72 -1.13 -15.41
CA ASN A 101 -26.08 0.17 -14.89
C ASN A 101 -25.09 1.25 -15.41
N ALA A 102 -25.62 2.37 -15.91
CA ALA A 102 -24.89 3.47 -16.55
C ALA A 102 -23.86 4.21 -15.66
N TRP A 103 -23.69 3.82 -14.40
CA TRP A 103 -22.63 4.31 -13.51
C TRP A 103 -21.36 3.45 -13.52
N GLN A 104 -21.25 2.43 -14.37
CA GLN A 104 -20.00 1.65 -14.48
C GLN A 104 -18.86 2.56 -14.99
N PRO A 105 -17.87 2.92 -14.15
CA PRO A 105 -16.68 3.61 -14.62
C PRO A 105 -15.72 2.53 -15.14
N GLY A 106 -15.06 2.79 -16.26
CA GLY A 106 -13.88 2.03 -16.67
C GLY A 106 -12.91 1.88 -15.51
N LEU A 107 -12.34 0.68 -15.36
CA LEU A 107 -11.28 0.35 -14.40
C LEU A 107 -11.49 0.98 -13.01
N ARG A 108 -12.41 0.41 -12.21
CA ARG A 108 -12.53 0.78 -10.80
C ARG A 108 -11.19 0.59 -10.09
N GLN A 109 -10.50 1.70 -9.85
CA GLN A 109 -9.53 1.84 -8.77
C GLN A 109 -10.23 1.36 -7.49
N ASN A 110 -9.69 0.35 -6.83
CA ASN A 110 -10.25 -0.13 -5.58
C ASN A 110 -10.13 1.01 -4.57
N PHE A 111 -11.26 1.65 -4.22
CA PHE A 111 -11.34 2.60 -3.13
C PHE A 111 -10.71 1.95 -1.89
N GLN A 112 -9.48 2.36 -1.55
CA GLN A 112 -8.77 1.73 -0.48
C GLN A 112 -9.33 2.27 0.85
N PRO A 113 -9.65 1.43 1.85
CA PRO A 113 -10.25 1.87 3.12
C PRO A 113 -9.39 2.80 3.99
N HIS A 114 -8.22 3.24 3.50
CA HIS A 114 -7.18 3.90 4.27
C HIS A 114 -7.36 5.42 4.39
N ASP A 115 -8.36 5.99 3.70
CA ASP A 115 -8.68 7.42 3.64
C ASP A 115 -9.49 7.95 4.86
N ASN A 116 -9.96 7.06 5.73
CA ASN A 116 -10.79 7.47 6.87
C ASN A 116 -9.97 7.87 8.10
N ASN A 117 -10.24 9.08 8.59
CA ASN A 117 -9.59 9.76 9.71
C ASN A 117 -9.82 9.10 11.10
N GLU A 118 -10.70 8.10 11.19
CA GLU A 118 -11.11 7.49 12.46
C GLU A 118 -10.60 6.06 12.60
N ASN A 119 -9.28 5.90 12.77
CA ASN A 119 -8.69 4.63 13.18
C ASN A 119 -8.83 4.43 14.70
N ALA A 120 -10.06 4.46 15.22
CA ALA A 120 -10.31 4.02 16.58
C ALA A 120 -10.13 2.50 16.64
N GLU A 121 -9.09 2.03 17.33
CA GLU A 121 -8.87 0.61 17.57
C GLU A 121 -10.02 0.05 18.42
N ILE A 122 -11.02 -0.57 17.81
CA ILE A 122 -12.07 -1.29 18.53
C ILE A 122 -11.55 -2.70 18.83
N PRO A 123 -11.24 -3.06 20.09
CA PRO A 123 -10.74 -4.38 20.41
C PRO A 123 -11.81 -5.43 20.11
N ARG A 124 -11.43 -6.51 19.43
CA ARG A 124 -12.36 -7.61 19.17
C ARG A 124 -12.76 -8.25 20.49
N LYS A 125 -14.06 -8.41 20.76
CA LYS A 125 -14.57 -9.04 22.00
C LYS A 125 -14.10 -10.50 22.22
N ASN A 126 -13.55 -11.16 21.21
CA ASN A 126 -13.13 -12.56 21.24
C ASN A 126 -11.92 -12.83 20.34
N TYR A 127 -11.32 -14.01 20.53
CA TYR A 127 -10.23 -14.58 19.74
C TYR A 127 -10.70 -15.78 18.89
N PHE A 128 -11.94 -15.74 18.37
CA PHE A 128 -12.49 -16.86 17.58
C PHE A 128 -11.87 -16.99 16.19
N GLY A 129 -11.44 -15.86 15.61
CA GLY A 129 -10.77 -15.80 14.32
C GLY A 129 -9.39 -15.16 14.42
N PRO A 130 -8.51 -15.39 13.43
CA PRO A 130 -7.15 -14.86 13.44
C PRO A 130 -7.12 -13.33 13.31
N GLY A 131 -6.02 -12.73 13.78
CA GLY A 131 -5.64 -11.36 13.43
C GLY A 131 -5.40 -11.24 11.93
N LYS A 132 -5.55 -10.04 11.39
CA LYS A 132 -5.26 -9.74 9.98
C LYS A 132 -4.39 -8.51 9.96
N PHE A 133 -3.35 -8.52 9.13
CA PHE A 133 -2.63 -7.29 8.85
C PHE A 133 -3.55 -6.31 8.12
N TYR A 134 -3.48 -5.05 8.52
CA TYR A 134 -4.20 -3.92 7.95
C TYR A 134 -3.73 -3.63 6.53
N CYS A 135 -2.43 -3.37 6.37
CA CYS A 135 -1.80 -3.14 5.08
C CYS A 135 -0.37 -3.70 5.04
N VAL A 136 0.13 -3.81 3.82
CA VAL A 136 1.56 -3.85 3.50
C VAL A 136 1.94 -2.46 3.06
N GLU A 137 2.92 -1.86 3.72
CA GLU A 137 3.47 -0.57 3.34
C GLU A 137 4.72 -0.78 2.49
N THR A 138 4.87 -0.01 1.41
CA THR A 138 6.04 -0.09 0.52
C THR A 138 6.70 1.27 0.34
N ILE A 139 8.02 1.27 0.14
CA ILE A 139 8.79 2.45 -0.27
C ILE A 139 9.34 2.17 -1.66
N THR A 140 9.08 3.07 -2.60
CA THR A 140 9.67 3.04 -3.94
C THR A 140 10.41 4.34 -4.26
N LYS A 141 11.33 4.26 -5.22
CA LYS A 141 11.84 5.44 -5.92
C LYS A 141 10.83 5.83 -7.02
N PRO A 142 10.82 7.10 -7.49
CA PRO A 142 9.95 7.53 -8.60
C PRO A 142 10.05 6.68 -9.87
N CYS A 143 11.20 6.05 -10.07
CA CYS A 143 11.45 5.18 -11.20
C CYS A 143 10.86 3.75 -11.06
N GLY A 144 10.21 3.43 -9.93
CA GLY A 144 9.56 2.13 -9.66
C GLY A 144 10.45 1.11 -8.92
N VAL A 145 11.71 1.44 -8.62
CA VAL A 145 12.59 0.58 -7.81
C VAL A 145 12.08 0.51 -6.38
N VAL A 146 11.91 -0.71 -5.86
CA VAL A 146 11.45 -0.94 -4.49
C VAL A 146 12.64 -0.83 -3.53
N VAL A 147 12.50 -0.02 -2.49
CA VAL A 147 13.53 0.21 -1.47
C VAL A 147 13.29 -0.67 -0.25
N ALA A 148 12.06 -0.66 0.26
CA ALA A 148 11.71 -1.37 1.48
C ALA A 148 10.21 -1.71 1.52
N TRP A 149 9.83 -2.67 2.35
CA TRP A 149 8.43 -2.95 2.66
C TRP A 149 8.27 -3.39 4.12
N THR A 150 7.09 -3.21 4.67
CA THR A 150 6.71 -3.69 6.00
C THR A 150 5.22 -4.05 6.07
N LYS A 151 4.79 -4.68 7.16
CA LYS A 151 3.38 -4.98 7.41
C LYS A 151 2.90 -4.21 8.63
N PHE A 152 1.73 -3.58 8.52
CA PHE A 152 1.06 -2.99 9.66
C PHE A 152 -0.15 -3.84 10.05
N ASP A 153 -0.19 -4.25 11.32
CA ASP A 153 -1.16 -5.22 11.83
C ASP A 153 -2.57 -4.63 12.03
N LYS A 154 -2.68 -3.46 12.66
CA LYS A 154 -3.96 -2.86 13.07
C LYS A 154 -4.40 -1.64 12.28
N SER A 155 -3.42 -0.83 11.91
CA SER A 155 -3.64 0.50 11.34
C SER A 155 -2.35 0.95 10.67
N GLU A 156 -2.51 1.73 9.63
CA GLU A 156 -1.47 2.51 8.99
C GLU A 156 -1.38 3.88 9.67
N SER A 157 -0.97 3.87 10.95
CA SER A 157 -0.91 5.10 11.75
C SER A 157 0.31 5.95 11.36
N PRO A 158 0.21 7.30 11.39
CA PRO A 158 1.36 8.18 11.14
C PRO A 158 2.60 7.89 11.99
N THR A 159 2.41 7.48 13.26
CA THR A 159 3.52 7.12 14.16
C THR A 159 4.25 5.84 13.70
N LYS A 160 3.51 4.84 13.20
CA LYS A 160 4.11 3.61 12.64
C LYS A 160 4.93 3.93 11.38
N ILE A 161 4.42 4.80 10.51
CA ILE A 161 5.14 5.27 9.32
C ILE A 161 6.44 5.97 9.74
N LEU A 162 6.39 6.92 10.68
CA LEU A 162 7.59 7.63 11.17
C LEU A 162 8.64 6.69 11.78
N ASN A 163 8.21 5.75 12.62
CA ASN A 163 9.11 4.76 13.23
C ASN A 163 9.75 3.88 12.15
N TRP A 164 8.97 3.47 11.15
CA TRP A 164 9.46 2.66 10.05
C TRP A 164 10.44 3.44 9.16
N LEU A 165 10.14 4.70 8.82
CA LEU A 165 11.07 5.58 8.11
C LEU A 165 12.39 5.73 8.86
N GLY A 166 12.37 5.87 10.19
CA GLY A 166 13.57 5.90 11.01
C GLY A 166 14.37 4.58 10.99
N SER A 167 13.71 3.44 10.78
CA SER A 167 14.38 2.15 10.64
C SER A 167 15.00 1.94 9.24
N VAL A 168 14.37 2.47 8.19
CA VAL A 168 14.86 2.38 6.81
C VAL A 168 15.97 3.40 6.55
N TYR A 169 15.85 4.59 7.12
CA TYR A 169 16.79 5.71 6.95
C TYR A 169 17.36 6.18 8.31
N PRO A 170 18.24 5.38 8.93
CA PRO A 170 18.72 5.62 10.29
C PRO A 170 19.66 6.84 10.42
N THR A 171 20.35 7.23 9.34
CA THR A 171 21.31 8.36 9.35
C THR A 171 20.83 9.50 8.47
N GLU A 172 21.31 10.73 8.72
CA GLU A 172 20.94 11.91 7.93
C GLU A 172 21.29 11.74 6.44
N GLU A 173 22.43 11.10 6.14
CA GLU A 173 22.92 10.86 4.77
C GLU A 173 22.08 9.84 4.00
N SER A 174 21.44 8.91 4.72
CA SER A 174 20.57 7.90 4.10
C SER A 174 19.21 8.44 3.68
N ARG A 175 18.79 9.59 4.25
CA ARG A 175 17.43 10.10 4.08
C ARG A 175 17.25 10.76 2.72
N PRO A 176 16.10 10.52 2.05
CA PRO A 176 15.78 11.22 0.83
C PRO A 176 15.46 12.70 1.10
N ASN A 177 15.69 13.56 0.10
CA ASN A 177 15.33 14.98 0.19
C ASN A 177 13.81 15.16 0.26
N TYR A 178 13.06 14.28 -0.39
CA TYR A 178 11.60 14.28 -0.40
C TYR A 178 11.00 12.92 -0.03
N LEU A 179 10.00 12.96 0.83
CA LEU A 179 9.16 11.83 1.23
C LEU A 179 7.74 12.13 0.72
N CYS A 180 7.31 11.45 -0.34
CA CYS A 180 5.96 11.53 -0.86
C CYS A 180 5.11 10.43 -0.23
N ILE A 181 4.09 10.80 0.53
CA ILE A 181 3.22 9.87 1.26
C ILE A 181 1.79 10.36 1.02
N ASP A 182 0.84 9.50 0.63
CA ASP A 182 -0.57 9.91 0.48
C ASP A 182 -1.05 10.68 1.73
N LYS A 183 -0.82 10.10 2.92
CA LYS A 183 -1.16 10.71 4.23
C LYS A 183 -0.12 11.68 4.76
N GLY A 184 0.73 12.23 3.89
CA GLY A 184 1.89 13.04 4.24
C GLY A 184 1.55 14.22 5.15
N CYS A 185 0.40 14.86 4.97
CA CYS A 185 -0.04 15.95 5.84
C CYS A 185 -0.28 15.49 7.30
N GLN A 186 -0.84 14.29 7.51
CA GLN A 186 -1.05 13.71 8.83
C GLN A 186 0.26 13.23 9.47
N VAL A 187 1.17 12.68 8.66
CA VAL A 187 2.52 12.30 9.06
C VAL A 187 3.30 13.53 9.52
N LEU A 188 3.26 14.61 8.73
CA LEU A 188 3.89 15.88 9.08
C LEU A 188 3.30 16.44 10.38
N ARG A 189 1.97 16.53 10.51
CA ARG A 189 1.30 16.98 11.74
C ARG A 189 1.74 16.17 12.96
N THR A 190 1.73 14.85 12.85
CA THR A 190 2.13 13.95 13.94
C THR A 190 3.60 14.13 14.30
N SER A 191 4.48 14.28 13.30
CA SER A 191 5.91 14.49 13.52
C SER A 191 6.22 15.80 14.25
N ILE A 192 5.43 16.85 14.00
CA ILE A 192 5.53 18.12 14.72
C ILE A 192 5.08 17.93 16.17
N MET A 193 3.93 17.28 16.38
CA MET A 193 3.36 17.09 17.72
C MET A 193 4.24 16.21 18.63
N ASN A 194 4.91 15.20 18.07
CA ASN A 194 5.77 14.30 18.84
C ASN A 194 7.26 14.72 18.85
N GLY A 195 7.61 15.86 18.23
CA GLY A 195 8.97 16.40 18.19
C GLY A 195 9.92 15.71 17.20
N THR A 196 9.50 14.63 16.53
CA THR A 196 10.38 13.95 15.55
C THR A 196 10.67 14.81 14.32
N TRP A 197 9.83 15.79 14.01
CA TRP A 197 10.06 16.71 12.89
C TRP A 197 11.38 17.48 13.00
N ASP A 198 11.84 17.78 14.22
CA ASP A 198 13.11 18.49 14.41
C ASP A 198 14.32 17.68 13.91
N LEU A 199 14.20 16.36 13.88
CA LEU A 199 15.20 15.45 13.33
C LEU A 199 15.13 15.40 11.81
N TRP A 200 13.92 15.41 11.22
CA TRP A 200 13.71 15.21 9.78
C TRP A 200 13.82 16.49 8.96
N LYS A 201 13.42 17.64 9.50
CA LYS A 201 13.32 18.92 8.77
C LYS A 201 14.64 19.43 8.17
N ARG A 202 15.78 18.90 8.64
CA ARG A 202 17.12 19.26 8.17
C ARG A 202 17.46 18.60 6.83
N THR A 203 16.97 17.38 6.62
CA THR A 203 17.35 16.54 5.49
C THR A 203 16.20 16.32 4.51
N SER A 204 14.96 16.33 5.01
CA SER A 204 13.81 15.84 4.26
C SER A 204 12.62 16.77 4.35
N ARG A 205 11.87 16.85 3.25
CA ARG A 205 10.54 17.45 3.16
C ARG A 205 9.50 16.36 2.97
N ILE A 206 8.33 16.53 3.57
CA ILE A 206 7.19 15.61 3.39
C ILE A 206 6.22 16.26 2.42
N THR A 207 5.92 15.58 1.33
CA THR A 207 4.90 15.96 0.35
C THR A 207 3.79 14.92 0.32
N VAL A 208 2.63 15.31 -0.17
CA VAL A 208 1.55 14.36 -0.52
C VAL A 208 1.59 14.07 -2.02
N ASP A 209 0.93 13.03 -2.50
CA ASP A 209 0.79 12.84 -3.94
C ASP A 209 -0.19 13.87 -4.54
N SER A 210 -0.15 14.01 -5.87
CA SER A 210 -0.95 15.02 -6.58
C SER A 210 -2.46 14.81 -6.41
N TYR A 211 -2.95 13.57 -6.34
CA TYR A 211 -4.38 13.29 -6.16
C TYR A 211 -4.84 13.70 -4.75
N HIS A 212 -4.09 13.33 -3.72
CA HIS A 212 -4.36 13.78 -2.35
C HIS A 212 -4.35 15.30 -2.26
N TYR A 213 -3.34 15.95 -2.82
CA TYR A 213 -3.20 17.40 -2.78
C TYR A 213 -4.42 18.11 -3.39
N LEU A 214 -4.86 17.68 -4.58
CA LEU A 214 -6.01 18.27 -5.27
C LEU A 214 -7.30 18.18 -4.46
N ASN A 215 -7.53 17.06 -3.78
CA ASN A 215 -8.77 16.81 -3.04
C ASN A 215 -8.76 17.40 -1.62
N HIS A 216 -7.59 17.58 -1.00
CA HIS A 216 -7.47 17.94 0.42
C HIS A 216 -6.90 19.34 0.68
N CYS A 217 -6.16 19.94 -0.25
CA CYS A 217 -5.47 21.21 0.01
C CYS A 217 -6.42 22.38 0.35
N THR A 218 -7.66 22.36 -0.14
CA THR A 218 -8.63 23.44 0.11
C THR A 218 -9.16 23.43 1.55
N SER A 219 -9.16 22.27 2.21
CA SER A 219 -9.70 22.08 3.56
C SER A 219 -8.63 22.04 4.65
N ASP A 220 -7.36 21.82 4.30
CA ASP A 220 -6.26 21.71 5.25
C ASP A 220 -5.09 22.65 4.93
N TYR A 221 -4.91 23.68 5.77
CA TYR A 221 -3.83 24.67 5.65
C TYR A 221 -2.44 24.05 5.68
N LEU A 222 -2.23 23.03 6.51
CA LEU A 222 -0.92 22.39 6.64
C LEU A 222 -0.59 21.62 5.36
N CYS A 223 -1.58 20.92 4.79
CA CYS A 223 -1.44 20.25 3.49
C CYS A 223 -1.12 21.25 2.38
N HIS A 224 -1.93 22.31 2.23
CA HIS A 224 -1.76 23.34 1.21
C HIS A 224 -0.38 23.99 1.26
N LYS A 225 0.07 24.37 2.46
CA LYS A 225 1.28 25.18 2.62
C LYS A 225 2.56 24.36 2.59
N TYR A 226 2.57 23.16 3.16
CA TYR A 226 3.81 22.43 3.45
C TYR A 226 3.94 21.10 2.71
N CYS A 227 2.87 20.59 2.10
CA CYS A 227 2.88 19.25 1.50
C CYS A 227 2.71 19.27 -0.04
N ASN A 228 2.79 20.43 -0.69
CA ASN A 228 2.60 20.55 -2.14
C ASN A 228 3.67 19.74 -2.91
N PRO A 229 3.27 18.75 -3.74
CA PRO A 229 4.22 17.96 -4.54
C PRO A 229 4.84 18.71 -5.72
N ALA A 230 4.22 19.80 -6.17
CA ALA A 230 4.65 20.57 -7.35
C ALA A 230 4.44 22.08 -7.13
N PRO A 231 5.23 22.72 -6.25
CA PRO A 231 5.04 24.13 -5.93
C PRO A 231 5.49 25.06 -7.07
N MET A 232 4.53 25.82 -7.62
CA MET A 232 4.76 26.77 -8.72
C MET A 232 5.38 28.11 -8.27
N ASN A 233 5.62 28.30 -6.98
CA ASN A 233 6.15 29.55 -6.41
C ASN A 233 7.69 29.58 -6.32
N GLY A 234 8.38 28.63 -6.95
CA GLY A 234 9.84 28.50 -6.91
C GLY A 234 10.41 27.97 -5.58
N SER A 235 9.58 27.54 -4.62
CA SER A 235 10.06 27.03 -3.33
C SER A 235 10.72 25.65 -3.39
N ALA A 236 10.42 24.86 -4.43
CA ALA A 236 11.08 23.59 -4.71
C ALA A 236 11.17 23.39 -6.23
N PRO A 237 12.11 24.07 -6.91
CA PRO A 237 12.19 24.03 -8.37
C PRO A 237 12.54 22.62 -8.89
N ASN A 238 13.26 21.82 -8.11
CA ASN A 238 13.59 20.43 -8.44
C ASN A 238 12.36 19.49 -8.52
N LEU A 239 11.17 19.94 -8.09
CA LEU A 239 9.93 19.16 -8.15
C LEU A 239 9.08 19.48 -9.37
N VAL A 240 9.47 20.45 -10.20
CA VAL A 240 8.70 20.88 -11.37
C VAL A 240 9.60 20.93 -12.59
N ILE A 241 9.10 20.45 -13.72
CA ILE A 241 9.75 20.57 -15.04
C ILE A 241 8.77 21.19 -16.03
N THR A 242 9.29 21.95 -16.99
CA THR A 242 8.50 22.47 -18.10
C THR A 242 8.24 21.36 -19.11
N ASP A 243 7.00 21.28 -19.58
CA ASP A 243 6.56 20.41 -20.65
C ASP A 243 5.74 21.20 -21.65
N VAL A 244 5.58 20.66 -22.85
CA VAL A 244 4.82 21.30 -23.92
C VAL A 244 3.55 20.52 -24.15
N ASP A 245 2.41 21.20 -24.17
CA ASP A 245 1.13 20.57 -24.46
C ASP A 245 0.96 20.30 -25.96
N LYS A 246 -0.17 19.68 -26.34
CA LYS A 246 -0.47 19.37 -27.76
C LYS A 246 -0.61 20.60 -28.65
N ASN A 247 -0.80 21.78 -28.07
CA ASN A 247 -0.96 23.05 -28.77
C ASN A 247 0.36 23.82 -28.89
N GLY A 248 1.45 23.31 -28.30
CA GLY A 248 2.74 24.00 -28.25
C GLY A 248 2.88 24.95 -27.06
N ASP A 249 1.92 24.97 -26.13
CA ASP A 249 1.96 25.83 -24.95
C ASP A 249 2.77 25.17 -23.83
N GLU A 250 3.69 25.94 -23.24
CA GLU A 250 4.47 25.47 -22.10
C GLU A 250 3.63 25.42 -20.82
N TYR A 251 3.70 24.30 -20.10
CA TYR A 251 3.11 24.14 -18.79
C TYR A 251 4.08 23.45 -17.82
N LEU A 252 3.93 23.74 -16.53
CA LEU A 252 4.73 23.09 -15.49
C LEU A 252 4.08 21.77 -15.08
N LYS A 253 4.82 20.67 -15.18
CA LYS A 253 4.44 19.35 -14.68
C LYS A 253 5.30 18.93 -13.50
N CYS A 254 4.80 18.00 -12.69
CA CYS A 254 5.57 17.38 -11.62
C CYS A 254 6.79 16.65 -12.22
N ALA A 255 7.97 16.88 -11.66
CA ALA A 255 9.23 16.27 -12.12
C ALA A 255 9.30 14.77 -11.84
N PHE A 256 8.66 14.32 -10.75
CA PHE A 256 8.74 12.94 -10.27
C PHE A 256 7.39 12.24 -10.39
N ASN A 257 7.43 10.95 -10.77
CA ASN A 257 6.26 10.09 -10.72
C ASN A 257 5.90 9.77 -9.26
N THR A 258 5.04 10.58 -8.64
CA THR A 258 4.55 10.35 -7.26
C THR A 258 3.60 9.18 -7.14
N GLN A 259 3.20 8.55 -8.25
CA GLN A 259 2.26 7.42 -8.30
C GLN A 259 2.99 6.06 -8.41
N ALA A 260 4.32 6.02 -8.27
CA ALA A 260 5.10 4.79 -8.43
C ALA A 260 4.69 3.68 -7.45
N CYS A 261 4.38 4.01 -6.19
CA CYS A 261 3.86 3.01 -5.24
C CYS A 261 2.45 2.54 -5.61
N GLU A 262 1.55 3.42 -6.05
CA GLU A 262 0.20 3.03 -6.48
C GLU A 262 0.27 2.07 -7.69
N GLN A 263 1.18 2.32 -8.63
CA GLN A 263 1.44 1.41 -9.75
C GLN A 263 1.95 0.04 -9.28
N LEU A 264 2.89 0.02 -8.31
CA LEU A 264 3.36 -1.22 -7.69
C LEU A 264 2.23 -1.95 -6.95
N ASN A 265 1.38 -1.20 -6.23
CA ASN A 265 0.25 -1.72 -5.48
C ASN A 265 -0.78 -2.36 -6.42
N ALA A 266 -1.05 -1.74 -7.57
CA ALA A 266 -1.89 -2.31 -8.61
C ALA A 266 -1.31 -3.63 -9.16
N TRP A 267 0.00 -3.68 -9.41
CA TRP A 267 0.68 -4.91 -9.84
C TRP A 267 0.62 -6.02 -8.78
N LEU A 268 0.92 -5.70 -7.52
CA LEU A 268 0.81 -6.63 -6.39
C LEU A 268 -0.64 -7.11 -6.18
N GLY A 269 -1.62 -6.23 -6.43
CA GLY A 269 -3.05 -6.53 -6.34
C GLY A 269 -3.47 -7.70 -7.23
N GLY A 270 -2.78 -7.92 -8.36
CA GLY A 270 -2.98 -9.09 -9.23
C GLY A 270 -2.76 -10.45 -8.52
N PHE A 271 -1.99 -10.47 -7.43
CA PHE A 271 -1.65 -11.69 -6.67
C PHE A 271 -2.52 -11.90 -5.42
N ASP A 272 -3.47 -11.00 -5.14
CA ASP A 272 -4.30 -11.01 -3.93
C ASP A 272 -5.00 -12.36 -3.68
N SER A 273 -5.50 -13.00 -4.73
CA SER A 273 -6.21 -14.29 -4.65
C SER A 273 -5.33 -15.44 -4.10
N ILE A 274 -4.05 -15.44 -4.46
CA ILE A 274 -3.06 -16.45 -4.05
C ILE A 274 -2.59 -16.13 -2.62
N VAL A 275 -2.27 -14.86 -2.38
CA VAL A 275 -1.75 -14.35 -1.11
C VAL A 275 -2.72 -14.58 0.05
N LYS A 276 -4.03 -14.37 -0.15
CA LYS A 276 -5.06 -14.55 0.89
C LYS A 276 -5.09 -15.94 1.54
N ARG A 277 -4.48 -16.94 0.90
CA ARG A 277 -4.47 -18.33 1.37
C ARG A 277 -3.13 -18.72 2.02
N MET A 278 -2.14 -17.83 2.00
CA MET A 278 -0.81 -18.09 2.52
C MET A 278 -0.75 -17.93 4.04
N LYS A 279 0.15 -18.70 4.67
CA LYS A 279 0.63 -18.38 6.03
C LYS A 279 1.45 -17.10 5.98
N SER A 280 1.54 -16.36 7.09
CA SER A 280 2.30 -15.11 7.13
C SER A 280 3.79 -15.29 6.77
N GLY A 281 4.46 -16.39 7.18
CA GLY A 281 5.81 -16.70 6.71
C GLY A 281 5.93 -16.92 5.19
N ASN A 282 5.01 -17.70 4.60
CA ASN A 282 4.98 -17.90 3.14
C ASN A 282 4.66 -16.60 2.40
N PHE A 283 3.78 -15.78 2.96
CA PHE A 283 3.45 -14.47 2.43
C PHE A 283 4.69 -13.57 2.40
N ASN A 284 5.46 -13.52 3.49
CA ASN A 284 6.68 -12.71 3.54
C ASN A 284 7.69 -13.14 2.47
N TRP A 285 7.93 -14.44 2.33
CA TRP A 285 8.84 -14.96 1.32
C TRP A 285 8.36 -14.66 -0.10
N PHE A 286 7.07 -14.87 -0.37
CA PHE A 286 6.45 -14.57 -1.66
C PHE A 286 6.59 -13.09 -1.99
N LEU A 287 6.13 -12.20 -1.10
CA LEU A 287 6.16 -10.76 -1.32
C LEU A 287 7.59 -10.27 -1.53
N HIS A 288 8.54 -10.68 -0.69
CA HIS A 288 9.95 -10.31 -0.85
C HIS A 288 10.51 -10.75 -2.21
N SER A 289 10.21 -11.98 -2.64
CA SER A 289 10.65 -12.51 -3.94
C SER A 289 10.03 -11.71 -5.10
N MET A 290 8.73 -11.42 -5.04
CA MET A 290 8.03 -10.67 -6.09
C MET A 290 8.58 -9.24 -6.22
N LEU A 291 8.82 -8.55 -5.09
CA LEU A 291 9.41 -7.21 -5.09
C LEU A 291 10.84 -7.21 -5.64
N PHE A 292 11.62 -8.26 -5.34
CA PHE A 292 12.95 -8.44 -5.90
C PHE A 292 12.90 -8.61 -7.43
N TYR A 293 12.04 -9.49 -7.95
CA TYR A 293 11.87 -9.67 -9.39
C TYR A 293 11.39 -8.39 -10.08
N HIS A 294 10.40 -7.70 -9.52
CA HIS A 294 9.92 -6.42 -10.03
C HIS A 294 11.06 -5.41 -10.14
N THR A 295 11.84 -5.26 -9.07
CA THR A 295 12.97 -4.31 -9.02
C THR A 295 14.01 -4.61 -10.10
N ASN A 296 14.38 -5.88 -10.27
CA ASN A 296 15.32 -6.28 -11.32
C ASN A 296 14.78 -5.98 -12.73
N GLN A 297 13.50 -6.23 -12.97
CA GLN A 297 12.87 -5.91 -14.26
C GLN A 297 12.85 -4.40 -14.52
N VAL A 298 12.57 -3.58 -13.49
CA VAL A 298 12.61 -2.12 -13.60
C VAL A 298 14.02 -1.64 -13.95
N ILE A 299 15.04 -2.13 -13.26
CA ILE A 299 16.44 -1.76 -13.54
C ILE A 299 16.84 -2.17 -14.96
N GLN A 300 16.55 -3.39 -15.39
CA GLN A 300 16.86 -3.85 -16.75
C GLN A 300 16.18 -3.00 -17.83
N LYS A 301 14.91 -2.61 -17.64
CA LYS A 301 14.20 -1.72 -18.56
C LYS A 301 14.86 -0.34 -18.64
N GLN A 302 15.35 0.18 -17.52
CA GLN A 302 16.06 1.47 -17.49
C GLN A 302 17.41 1.39 -18.22
N GLU A 303 18.16 0.31 -18.01
CA GLU A 303 19.42 0.09 -18.73
C GLU A 303 19.20 -0.03 -20.25
N GLN A 304 18.14 -0.72 -20.66
CA GLN A 304 17.76 -0.83 -22.08
C GLN A 304 17.37 0.54 -22.67
N LYS A 305 16.53 1.32 -21.97
CA LYS A 305 16.17 2.68 -22.39
C LYS A 305 17.39 3.59 -22.52
N THR A 306 18.31 3.52 -21.57
CA THR A 306 19.55 4.31 -21.60
C THR A 306 20.41 3.94 -22.80
N LYS A 307 20.55 2.64 -23.10
CA LYS A 307 21.26 2.16 -24.30
C LYS A 307 20.59 2.65 -25.59
N ILE A 308 19.27 2.59 -25.69
CA ILE A 308 18.53 3.09 -26.86
C ILE A 308 18.75 4.60 -27.01
N GLN A 309 18.63 5.39 -25.94
CA GLN A 309 18.89 6.83 -25.97
C GLN A 309 20.32 7.18 -26.38
N GLN A 310 21.31 6.38 -25.99
CA GLN A 310 22.71 6.54 -26.42
C GLN A 310 22.94 6.17 -27.88
N ILE A 311 22.11 5.27 -28.44
CA ILE A 311 22.17 4.89 -29.86
C ILE A 311 21.46 5.96 -30.71
N VAL A 312 20.24 6.35 -30.33
CA VAL A 312 19.42 7.33 -31.05
C VAL A 312 20.01 8.75 -30.95
N GLY A 313 20.59 9.13 -29.80
CA GLY A 313 21.29 10.41 -29.64
C GLY A 313 22.63 10.52 -30.39
N ASN A 314 23.00 9.49 -31.16
CA ASN A 314 24.13 9.51 -32.09
C ASN A 314 23.68 9.60 -33.56
N ASP A 315 22.38 9.47 -33.84
CA ASP A 315 21.78 9.52 -35.17
C ASP A 315 20.66 10.59 -35.17
N ASP A 316 21.03 11.87 -34.98
CA ASP A 316 20.17 13.00 -35.34
C ASP A 316 20.16 13.13 -36.87
N ASP A 317 19.31 12.35 -37.55
CA ASP A 317 18.38 12.84 -38.58
C ASP A 317 17.52 11.67 -39.09
N GLU A 318 16.23 11.67 -38.71
CA GLU A 318 15.07 11.31 -39.54
C GLU A 318 13.91 10.75 -38.67
N GLY A 319 12.92 11.62 -38.46
CA GLY A 319 11.48 11.33 -38.31
C GLY A 319 11.04 10.15 -37.43
N GLU A 320 10.55 10.45 -36.23
CA GLU A 320 9.63 9.55 -35.51
C GLU A 320 8.32 9.42 -36.30
N GLU A 321 8.14 8.29 -37.02
CA GLU A 321 6.82 7.82 -37.41
C GLU A 321 6.23 6.96 -36.27
N ASP A 322 5.03 7.33 -35.85
CA ASP A 322 4.23 6.63 -34.84
C ASP A 322 4.03 5.15 -35.22
N GLU A 323 4.60 4.22 -34.46
CA GLU A 323 4.26 2.80 -34.59
C GLU A 323 2.83 2.54 -34.06
N GLU A 324 1.89 2.45 -35.00
CA GLU A 324 0.57 1.88 -34.78
C GLU A 324 0.69 0.45 -34.20
N MET A 325 0.04 0.27 -33.06
CA MET A 325 -0.09 -1.01 -32.37
C MET A 325 -0.84 -2.01 -33.27
N THR A 326 -0.11 -2.95 -33.88
CA THR A 326 -0.72 -4.04 -34.65
C THR A 326 -1.58 -4.93 -33.74
N PRO A 327 -2.84 -5.25 -34.12
CA PRO A 327 -3.66 -6.17 -33.36
C PRO A 327 -3.12 -7.60 -33.45
N VAL A 328 -2.93 -8.21 -32.29
CA VAL A 328 -2.54 -9.62 -32.12
C VAL A 328 -3.52 -10.55 -32.83
N GLY A 329 -2.94 -11.54 -33.51
CA GLY A 329 -3.59 -12.47 -34.44
C GLY A 329 -4.82 -13.21 -33.93
N HIS A 330 -5.75 -13.38 -34.86
CA HIS A 330 -6.87 -14.31 -34.82
C HIS A 330 -6.32 -15.74 -34.73
N TRP A 331 -6.82 -16.51 -33.77
CA TRP A 331 -6.63 -17.95 -33.73
C TRP A 331 -7.74 -18.56 -34.59
N ASP A 332 -7.39 -18.94 -35.82
CA ASP A 332 -8.16 -19.92 -36.58
C ASP A 332 -7.86 -21.30 -36.01
N ASP A 333 -8.84 -21.91 -35.34
CA ASP A 333 -8.92 -23.36 -35.18
C ASP A 333 -9.95 -23.86 -36.20
N ASP A 334 -9.46 -24.74 -37.08
CA ASP A 334 -10.10 -25.34 -38.26
C ASP A 334 -11.40 -26.14 -37.98
N ASP A 335 -12.09 -26.44 -39.10
CA ASP A 335 -13.16 -27.43 -39.30
C ASP A 335 -13.13 -28.71 -38.44
#